data_AF-A0AAW1T935-F1
#
_entry.id   AF-A0AAW1T935-F1
#
_cell.length_a   1.000
_cell.length_b   1.000
_cell.length_c   1.000
_cell.angle_alpha   90.00
_cell.angle_beta   90.00
_cell.angle_gamma   90.00
#
_symmetry.space_group_name_H-M   'P 1'
#
loop_
_entity.id
_entity.type
_entity.pdbx_description
1 polymer ?
#
loop_
_entity_poly.entity_id
_entity_poly.type
_entity_poly.pdbx_seq_one_letter_code
_entity_poly.pdbx_strand_id
1 'polypeptide(L)'
;MVALGQQSRGESSSLHSFAADLAIIEACKICCSWEAISSHQQHDIAVPHIHQAFNWDCGLACVQMVLGAFDVRCPDLGRLRLMCATQSIWTVDLAHLLRKFCLDVIFTTLTLGANPQYCNESFYMEHLQEDAERVEQLFQGAYGAGITVQRRSVSLLELQNVMLGGEHLVVALIDKRALGTNDIWVTESIQENHAETSLDSGYAGHYVVISG
;
A
#
# COMPACT_ATOMS: atom_id res chain seq x y z
N MET A 1 10.05 47.22 42.06
CA MET A 1 8.98 46.41 42.66
C MET A 1 7.93 46.20 41.58
N VAL A 2 8.08 45.18 40.72
CA VAL A 2 7.39 43.85 40.78
C VAL A 2 5.87 44.05 40.71
N ALA A 3 5.08 43.52 39.76
CA ALA A 3 5.11 42.22 39.06
C ALA A 3 4.34 42.35 37.71
N LEU A 4 4.81 41.73 36.62
CA LEU A 4 4.43 40.41 36.08
C LEU A 4 3.04 40.34 35.40
N GLY A 5 3.09 40.01 34.11
CA GLY A 5 2.23 38.99 33.52
C GLY A 5 0.97 39.47 32.83
N GLN A 6 0.99 39.47 31.49
CA GLN A 6 0.00 38.73 30.68
C GLN A 6 0.44 38.73 29.22
N GLN A 7 1.06 37.61 28.85
CA GLN A 7 1.34 37.23 27.48
C GLN A 7 0.06 36.60 26.94
N SER A 8 -0.58 37.24 25.96
CA SER A 8 -1.75 36.69 25.30
C SER A 8 -1.52 36.66 23.79
N ARG A 9 -1.90 35.51 23.22
CA ARG A 9 -2.16 35.23 21.80
C ARG A 9 -0.95 35.15 20.87
N GLY A 10 -0.54 33.89 20.69
CA GLY A 10 0.16 33.38 19.52
C GLY A 10 0.01 31.86 19.44
N GLU A 11 -1.19 31.34 19.70
CA GLU A 11 -1.55 29.96 19.35
C GLU A 11 -1.67 29.86 17.82
N SER A 12 -0.54 29.68 17.15
CA SER A 12 -0.53 29.43 15.70
C SER A 12 0.69 28.62 15.27
N SER A 13 1.13 27.65 16.08
CA SER A 13 2.23 26.75 15.73
C SER A 13 1.87 25.26 15.77
N SER A 14 0.65 24.88 16.18
CA SER A 14 0.22 23.47 16.22
C SER A 14 -0.57 23.01 14.99
N LEU A 15 -0.97 23.91 14.10
CA LEU A 15 -1.64 23.54 12.84
C LEU A 15 -0.66 23.08 11.74
N HIS A 16 0.65 23.22 11.99
CA HIS A 16 1.69 22.78 11.05
C HIS A 16 2.19 21.35 11.28
N SER A 17 1.73 20.64 12.33
CA SER A 17 2.18 19.24 12.56
C SER A 17 1.18 18.16 12.12
N PHE A 18 -0.06 18.49 11.78
CA PHE A 18 -0.98 17.50 11.18
C PHE A 18 -0.72 17.23 9.70
N ALA A 19 0.08 18.08 9.04
CA ALA A 19 0.52 17.87 7.66
C ALA A 19 1.68 16.88 7.55
N ALA A 20 2.32 16.51 8.68
CA ALA A 20 3.47 15.62 8.71
C ALA A 20 3.09 14.12 8.79
N ASP A 21 1.82 13.79 9.05
CA ASP A 21 1.34 12.41 9.24
C ASP A 21 0.91 11.72 7.93
N LEU A 22 1.36 12.21 6.77
CA LEU A 22 0.88 11.77 5.44
C LEU A 22 1.83 10.81 4.70
N ALA A 23 2.85 10.25 5.38
CA ALA A 23 3.82 9.36 4.76
C ALA A 23 3.36 7.88 4.61
N ILE A 24 2.18 7.51 5.10
CA ILE A 24 1.84 6.08 5.24
C ILE A 24 1.36 5.42 3.92
N ILE A 25 0.99 6.20 2.89
CA ILE A 25 0.71 5.67 1.54
C ILE A 25 1.34 6.59 0.49
N GLU A 26 2.66 6.72 0.53
CA GLU A 26 3.40 7.35 -0.59
C GLU A 26 3.35 6.48 -1.86
N ALA A 27 2.94 5.22 -1.75
CA ALA A 27 2.92 4.31 -2.87
C ALA A 27 1.56 3.61 -3.03
N CYS A 28 1.04 3.75 -4.24
CA CYS A 28 0.10 2.88 -4.94
C CYS A 28 -0.93 2.09 -4.10
N LYS A 29 -2.21 2.48 -4.19
CA LYS A 29 -3.36 1.73 -3.66
C LYS A 29 -4.11 1.02 -4.77
N ILE A 30 -4.47 -0.24 -4.54
CA ILE A 30 -5.48 -0.98 -5.30
C ILE A 30 -6.71 -1.17 -4.41
N CYS A 31 -7.84 -0.58 -4.80
CA CYS A 31 -9.14 -0.93 -4.25
C CYS A 31 -9.79 -2.02 -5.09
N CYS A 32 -10.26 -3.08 -4.43
CA CYS A 32 -11.09 -4.11 -5.04
C CYS A 32 -12.51 -4.06 -4.47
N SER A 33 -13.53 -4.11 -5.32
CA SER A 33 -14.94 -4.19 -4.93
C SER A 33 -15.60 -5.47 -5.43
N TRP A 34 -16.75 -5.81 -4.84
CA TRP A 34 -17.57 -6.97 -5.20
C TRP A 34 -18.84 -6.51 -5.92
N GLU A 35 -19.19 -7.16 -7.04
CA GLU A 35 -20.52 -7.05 -7.63
C GLU A 35 -21.44 -8.07 -6.96
N ALA A 36 -22.43 -7.59 -6.22
CA ALA A 36 -23.22 -8.39 -5.30
C ALA A 36 -23.85 -9.67 -5.91
N ILE A 37 -23.41 -10.84 -5.44
CA ILE A 37 -24.29 -12.00 -5.31
C ILE A 37 -24.92 -11.91 -3.92
N SER A 38 -26.19 -11.47 -3.92
CA SER A 38 -27.17 -11.54 -2.83
C SER A 38 -27.01 -10.56 -1.66
N SER A 39 -27.92 -9.58 -1.68
CA SER A 39 -28.30 -8.68 -0.59
C SER A 39 -28.56 -9.40 0.74
N HIS A 40 -28.10 -8.77 1.82
CA HIS A 40 -28.33 -9.09 3.23
C HIS A 40 -27.30 -9.99 3.91
N GLN A 41 -26.10 -9.47 4.11
CA GLN A 41 -25.52 -9.36 5.44
C GLN A 41 -24.30 -8.44 5.36
N GLN A 42 -24.30 -7.39 6.17
CA GLN A 42 -23.12 -6.56 6.42
C GLN A 42 -22.15 -7.45 7.21
N HIS A 43 -21.33 -8.21 6.48
CA HIS A 43 -20.33 -9.10 7.05
C HIS A 43 -19.04 -8.32 7.26
N ASP A 44 -18.46 -8.40 8.46
CA ASP A 44 -17.02 -8.21 8.62
C ASP A 44 -16.32 -9.11 7.59
N ILE A 45 -15.62 -8.50 6.63
CA ILE A 45 -14.89 -9.26 5.62
C ILE A 45 -13.73 -9.94 6.33
N ALA A 46 -13.87 -11.23 6.62
CA ALA A 46 -12.79 -12.02 7.19
C ALA A 46 -11.71 -12.23 6.11
N VAL A 47 -10.68 -11.41 6.12
CA VAL A 47 -9.53 -11.56 5.22
C VAL A 47 -8.60 -12.66 5.78
N PRO A 48 -8.40 -13.78 5.06
CA PRO A 48 -7.47 -14.80 5.52
C PRO A 48 -6.05 -14.26 5.50
N HIS A 49 -5.28 -14.50 6.57
CA HIS A 49 -3.88 -14.09 6.60
C HIS A 49 -2.99 -15.13 5.88
N ILE A 50 -2.24 -14.68 4.87
CA ILE A 50 -1.31 -15.52 4.10
C ILE A 50 0.10 -14.95 4.24
N HIS A 51 1.03 -15.77 4.71
CA HIS A 51 2.44 -15.41 4.76
C HIS A 51 3.08 -15.50 3.38
N GLN A 52 3.85 -14.47 3.01
CA GLN A 52 4.75 -14.50 1.86
C GLN A 52 5.76 -15.65 2.01
N ALA A 53 6.19 -16.27 0.91
CA ALA A 53 7.14 -17.39 0.94
C ALA A 53 8.57 -16.96 0.56
N PHE A 54 8.72 -15.85 -0.16
CA PHE A 54 9.98 -15.30 -0.64
C PHE A 54 10.08 -13.82 -0.29
N ASN A 55 11.27 -13.22 -0.34
CA ASN A 55 11.44 -11.79 -0.05
C ASN A 55 10.70 -10.85 -1.02
N TRP A 56 10.27 -11.34 -2.19
CA TRP A 56 9.65 -10.56 -3.25
C TRP A 56 8.15 -10.80 -3.46
N ASP A 57 7.56 -11.85 -2.88
CA ASP A 57 6.19 -12.28 -3.20
C ASP A 57 5.11 -11.74 -2.25
N CYS A 58 5.42 -10.74 -1.42
CA CYS A 58 4.45 -10.12 -0.51
C CYS A 58 3.21 -9.56 -1.22
N GLY A 59 3.37 -9.01 -2.42
CA GLY A 59 2.25 -8.54 -3.25
C GLY A 59 1.35 -9.69 -3.73
N LEU A 60 1.92 -10.85 -4.04
CA LEU A 60 1.16 -12.04 -4.45
C LEU A 60 0.44 -12.68 -3.26
N ALA A 61 1.04 -12.65 -2.07
CA ALA A 61 0.36 -13.02 -0.84
C ALA A 61 -0.86 -12.10 -0.61
N CYS A 62 -0.72 -10.78 -0.80
CA CYS A 62 -1.84 -9.85 -0.74
C CYS A 62 -2.96 -10.19 -1.74
N VAL A 63 -2.61 -10.52 -2.99
CA VAL A 63 -3.59 -10.98 -3.98
C VAL A 63 -4.32 -12.24 -3.51
N GLN A 64 -3.61 -13.21 -2.95
CA GLN A 64 -4.25 -14.43 -2.42
C GLN A 64 -5.21 -14.12 -1.26
N MET A 65 -4.82 -13.21 -0.35
CA MET A 65 -5.68 -12.77 0.76
C MET A 65 -6.96 -12.11 0.23
N VAL A 66 -6.84 -11.20 -0.75
CA VAL A 66 -7.97 -10.54 -1.38
C VAL A 66 -8.89 -11.54 -2.09
N LEU A 67 -8.34 -12.48 -2.86
CA LEU A 67 -9.14 -13.49 -3.55
C LEU A 67 -9.88 -14.42 -2.57
N GLY A 68 -9.22 -14.81 -1.47
CA GLY A 68 -9.84 -15.60 -0.42
C GLY A 68 -10.97 -14.85 0.31
N ALA A 69 -10.80 -13.54 0.53
CA ALA A 69 -11.82 -12.70 1.15
C ALA A 69 -13.07 -12.54 0.27
N PHE A 70 -12.92 -12.56 -1.05
CA PHE A 70 -14.04 -12.49 -2.01
C PHE A 70 -14.59 -13.88 -2.42
N ASP A 71 -14.20 -14.96 -1.74
CA ASP A 71 -14.55 -16.35 -2.07
C ASP A 71 -14.32 -16.70 -3.55
N VAL A 72 -13.33 -16.04 -4.17
CA VAL A 72 -12.93 -16.35 -5.53
C VAL A 72 -12.06 -17.59 -5.46
N ARG A 73 -12.40 -18.62 -6.25
CA ARG A 73 -11.58 -19.83 -6.38
C ARG A 73 -10.17 -19.45 -6.80
N CYS A 74 -9.29 -19.40 -5.81
CA CYS A 74 -7.94 -18.90 -5.97
C CYS A 74 -6.96 -20.07 -6.09
N PRO A 75 -6.00 -19.99 -7.01
CA PRO A 75 -4.83 -20.85 -6.98
C PRO A 75 -3.97 -20.59 -5.73
N ASP A 76 -3.17 -21.56 -5.33
CA ASP A 76 -2.16 -21.31 -4.29
C ASP A 76 -1.12 -20.26 -4.71
N LEU A 77 -0.33 -19.77 -3.75
CA LEU A 77 0.73 -18.79 -3.98
C LEU A 77 1.75 -19.27 -5.04
N GLY A 78 1.97 -20.58 -5.18
CA GLY A 78 2.82 -21.15 -6.23
C GLY A 78 2.28 -20.87 -7.63
N ARG A 79 0.98 -21.05 -7.82
CA ARG A 79 0.35 -20.78 -9.10
C ARG A 79 0.21 -19.27 -9.38
N LEU A 80 0.00 -18.43 -8.37
CA LEU A 80 0.04 -16.98 -8.53
C LEU A 80 1.42 -16.50 -9.02
N ARG A 81 2.51 -17.07 -8.48
CA ARG A 81 3.89 -16.80 -8.96
C ARG A 81 4.10 -17.21 -10.42
N LEU A 82 3.48 -18.30 -10.88
CA LEU A 82 3.52 -18.68 -12.30
C LEU A 82 2.71 -17.74 -13.19
N MET A 83 1.60 -17.19 -12.68
CA MET A 83 0.73 -16.28 -13.43
C MET A 83 1.28 -14.87 -13.52
N CYS A 84 2.00 -14.42 -12.49
CA CYS A 84 2.75 -13.18 -12.45
C CYS A 84 4.22 -13.50 -12.73
N ALA A 85 4.54 -13.69 -14.01
CA ALA A 85 5.82 -14.22 -14.50
C ALA A 85 7.02 -13.26 -14.34
N THR A 86 7.18 -12.68 -13.15
CA THR A 86 8.28 -11.82 -12.72
C THR A 86 8.50 -12.02 -11.21
N GLN A 87 9.72 -11.76 -10.75
CA GLN A 87 10.03 -11.67 -9.32
C GLN A 87 10.15 -10.20 -8.86
N SER A 88 10.22 -9.25 -9.79
CA SER A 88 10.16 -7.82 -9.50
C SER A 88 8.72 -7.32 -9.65
N ILE A 89 7.95 -7.45 -8.58
CA ILE A 89 6.50 -7.23 -8.57
C ILE A 89 6.18 -5.74 -8.36
N TRP A 90 5.53 -5.14 -9.36
CA TRP A 90 5.02 -3.78 -9.29
C TRP A 90 3.52 -3.77 -9.01
N THR A 91 2.99 -2.66 -8.46
CA THR A 91 1.56 -2.60 -8.12
C THR A 91 0.68 -2.78 -9.36
N VAL A 92 1.13 -2.32 -10.53
CA VAL A 92 0.41 -2.52 -11.79
C VAL A 92 0.32 -4.01 -12.18
N ASP A 93 1.32 -4.84 -11.83
CA ASP A 93 1.25 -6.30 -12.02
C ASP A 93 0.13 -6.90 -11.17
N LEU A 94 0.03 -6.48 -9.91
CA LEU A 94 -1.02 -6.94 -8.99
C LEU A 94 -2.41 -6.53 -9.48
N ALA A 95 -2.56 -5.31 -9.98
CA ALA A 95 -3.81 -4.81 -10.56
C ALA A 95 -4.27 -5.68 -11.75
N HIS A 96 -3.36 -5.98 -12.68
CA HIS A 96 -3.64 -6.89 -13.81
C HIS A 96 -3.93 -8.32 -13.33
N LEU A 97 -3.22 -8.81 -12.33
CA LEU A 97 -3.47 -10.15 -11.78
C LEU A 97 -4.86 -10.25 -11.16
N LEU A 98 -5.29 -9.27 -10.37
CA LEU A 98 -6.63 -9.21 -9.78
C LEU A 98 -7.73 -9.14 -10.85
N ARG A 99 -7.51 -8.40 -11.94
CA ARG A 99 -8.43 -8.36 -13.09
C ARG A 99 -8.59 -9.71 -13.79
N LYS A 100 -7.56 -10.56 -13.83
CA LYS A 100 -7.67 -11.93 -14.37
C LYS A 100 -8.67 -12.80 -13.58
N PHE A 101 -8.99 -12.40 -12.36
CA PHE A 101 -9.98 -13.04 -11.48
C PHE A 101 -11.31 -12.25 -11.43
N CYS A 102 -11.54 -11.33 -12.37
CA CYS A 102 -12.77 -10.56 -12.52
C CYS A 102 -13.10 -9.62 -11.34
N LEU A 103 -12.15 -9.30 -10.46
CA LEU A 103 -12.33 -8.29 -9.42
C LEU A 103 -12.22 -6.89 -10.01
N ASP A 104 -13.13 -5.97 -9.68
CA ASP A 104 -13.01 -4.57 -10.12
C ASP A 104 -11.85 -3.89 -9.42
N VAL A 105 -11.05 -3.13 -10.18
CA VAL A 105 -9.80 -2.55 -9.68
C VAL A 105 -9.76 -1.05 -9.93
N ILE A 106 -9.63 -0.28 -8.84
CA ILE A 106 -9.21 1.13 -8.88
C ILE A 106 -7.78 1.21 -8.40
N PHE A 107 -6.88 1.60 -9.29
CA PHE A 107 -5.45 1.76 -9.01
C PHE A 107 -5.09 3.24 -8.91
N THR A 108 -4.83 3.74 -7.71
CA THR A 108 -4.35 5.12 -7.48
C THR A 108 -2.83 5.12 -7.33
N THR A 109 -2.11 6.01 -8.02
CA THR A 109 -0.64 6.15 -7.94
C THR A 109 -0.20 7.60 -8.13
N LEU A 110 0.96 8.00 -7.60
CA LEU A 110 1.59 9.30 -7.90
C LEU A 110 2.37 9.29 -9.22
N THR A 111 2.86 8.11 -9.62
CA THR A 111 3.72 7.92 -10.80
C THR A 111 3.12 6.88 -11.73
N LEU A 112 3.02 7.23 -13.02
CA LEU A 112 2.72 6.30 -14.09
C LEU A 112 4.04 5.79 -14.64
N GLY A 113 4.17 4.47 -14.81
CA GLY A 113 5.44 3.83 -15.13
C GLY A 113 6.31 3.56 -13.90
N ALA A 114 7.52 3.06 -14.15
CA ALA A 114 8.53 2.92 -13.11
C ALA A 114 9.05 4.32 -12.71
N ASN A 115 9.04 4.66 -11.42
CA ASN A 115 9.50 5.97 -10.97
C ASN A 115 11.03 6.09 -11.12
N PRO A 116 11.54 6.98 -11.99
CA PRO A 116 12.98 7.11 -12.19
C PRO A 116 13.73 7.57 -10.93
N GLN A 117 13.04 8.18 -9.96
CA GLN A 117 13.65 8.64 -8.71
C GLN A 117 14.13 7.48 -7.82
N TYR A 118 13.62 6.26 -8.01
CA TYR A 118 14.08 5.07 -7.31
C TYR A 118 15.30 4.41 -7.96
N CYS A 119 15.91 5.03 -8.98
CA CYS A 119 17.11 4.50 -9.62
C CYS A 119 18.32 4.37 -8.69
N ASN A 120 18.34 5.12 -7.58
CA ASN A 120 19.41 5.07 -6.58
C ASN A 120 19.03 4.23 -5.36
N GLU A 121 17.82 3.68 -5.30
CA GLU A 121 17.39 2.81 -4.20
C GLU A 121 17.89 1.40 -4.47
N SER A 122 18.69 0.85 -3.54
CA SER A 122 19.32 -0.48 -3.65
C SER A 122 18.31 -1.58 -3.98
N PHE A 123 17.08 -1.46 -3.46
CA PHE A 123 15.98 -2.37 -3.70
C PHE A 123 15.48 -2.40 -5.16
N TYR A 124 15.54 -1.27 -5.87
CA TYR A 124 15.00 -1.14 -7.24
C TYR A 124 16.08 -1.13 -8.32
N MET A 125 17.32 -0.75 -7.97
CA MET A 125 18.39 -0.45 -8.92
C MET A 125 18.74 -1.61 -9.87
N GLU A 126 18.66 -2.87 -9.43
CA GLU A 126 19.09 -4.03 -10.23
C GLU A 126 18.16 -4.31 -11.43
N HIS A 127 16.85 -4.08 -11.29
CA HIS A 127 15.85 -4.47 -12.30
C HIS A 127 15.10 -3.28 -12.93
N LEU A 128 15.36 -2.05 -12.50
CA LEU A 128 14.56 -0.88 -12.91
C LEU A 128 14.52 -0.68 -14.43
N GLN A 129 15.64 -0.89 -15.13
CA GLN A 129 15.70 -0.71 -16.59
C GLN A 129 14.93 -1.80 -17.34
N GLU A 130 15.04 -3.06 -16.90
CA GLU A 130 14.30 -4.20 -17.47
C GLU A 130 12.80 -4.09 -17.18
N ASP A 131 12.45 -3.60 -15.99
CA ASP A 131 11.07 -3.43 -15.57
C ASP A 131 10.39 -2.23 -16.22
N ALA A 132 11.14 -1.16 -16.52
CA ALA A 132 10.55 0.10 -17.00
C ALA A 132 9.67 -0.10 -18.25
N GLU A 133 10.17 -0.83 -19.25
CA GLU A 133 9.41 -1.09 -20.49
C GLU A 133 8.16 -1.94 -20.21
N ARG A 134 8.29 -3.00 -19.40
CA ARG A 134 7.19 -3.87 -19.01
C ARG A 134 6.11 -3.12 -18.22
N VAL A 135 6.52 -2.36 -17.21
CA VAL A 135 5.63 -1.58 -16.35
C VAL A 135 4.90 -0.52 -17.18
N GLU A 136 5.60 0.16 -18.08
CA GLU A 136 5.00 1.12 -19.01
C GLU A 136 3.93 0.47 -19.90
N GLN A 137 4.23 -0.70 -20.49
CA GLN A 137 3.25 -1.46 -21.27
C GLN A 137 2.02 -1.87 -20.45
N LEU A 138 2.20 -2.26 -19.19
CA LEU A 138 1.10 -2.60 -18.28
C LEU A 138 0.22 -1.39 -17.98
N PHE A 139 0.80 -0.21 -17.80
CA PHE A 139 0.02 1.03 -17.64
C PHE A 139 -0.76 1.38 -18.92
N GLN A 140 -0.15 1.26 -20.10
CA GLN A 140 -0.82 1.49 -21.37
C GLN A 140 -1.99 0.52 -21.61
N GLY A 141 -1.82 -0.75 -21.22
CA GLY A 141 -2.86 -1.78 -21.32
C GLY A 141 -3.92 -1.75 -20.21
N ALA A 142 -3.74 -0.95 -19.16
CA ALA A 142 -4.56 -1.00 -17.95
C ALA A 142 -6.05 -0.71 -18.23
N TYR A 143 -6.34 0.34 -18.99
CA TYR A 143 -7.72 0.69 -19.34
C TYR A 143 -8.41 -0.42 -20.13
N GLY A 144 -7.72 -1.02 -21.10
CA GLY A 144 -8.23 -2.15 -21.89
C GLY A 144 -8.47 -3.42 -21.07
N ALA A 145 -7.77 -3.58 -19.94
CA ALA A 145 -7.97 -4.67 -18.98
C ALA A 145 -9.08 -4.39 -17.94
N GLY A 146 -9.73 -3.22 -18.02
CA GLY A 146 -10.76 -2.80 -17.06
C GLY A 146 -10.19 -2.29 -15.73
N ILE A 147 -8.95 -1.78 -15.72
CA ILE A 147 -8.33 -1.15 -14.56
C ILE A 147 -8.54 0.36 -14.63
N THR A 148 -9.17 0.93 -13.61
CA THR A 148 -9.29 2.38 -13.49
C THR A 148 -8.04 2.94 -12.83
N VAL A 149 -7.13 3.50 -13.62
CA VAL A 149 -5.90 4.14 -13.11
C VAL A 149 -6.15 5.62 -12.81
N GLN A 150 -5.81 6.06 -11.59
CA GLN A 150 -5.95 7.45 -11.15
C GLN A 150 -4.60 7.98 -10.67
N ARG A 151 -4.10 9.04 -11.31
CA ARG A 151 -2.83 9.67 -10.89
C ARG A 151 -3.08 10.68 -9.76
N ARG A 152 -3.09 10.22 -8.51
CA ARG A 152 -3.30 11.03 -7.30
C ARG A 152 -2.86 10.30 -6.03
N SER A 153 -2.68 11.07 -4.96
CA SER A 153 -2.59 10.52 -3.60
C SER A 153 -3.97 10.13 -3.06
N VAL A 154 -3.96 9.34 -1.99
CA VAL A 154 -5.13 8.95 -1.20
C VAL A 154 -4.93 9.51 0.20
N SER A 155 -5.92 10.24 0.71
CA SER A 155 -5.87 10.76 2.08
C SER A 155 -6.25 9.67 3.08
N LEU A 156 -5.82 9.82 4.34
CA LEU A 156 -6.24 8.94 5.42
C LEU A 156 -7.77 8.91 5.58
N LEU A 157 -8.43 10.08 5.44
CA LEU A 157 -9.88 10.17 5.52
C LEU A 157 -10.56 9.37 4.39
N GLU A 158 -10.04 9.43 3.17
CA GLU A 158 -10.55 8.60 2.07
C GLU A 158 -10.35 7.12 2.38
N LEU A 159 -9.17 6.73 2.88
CA LEU A 159 -8.89 5.34 3.27
C LEU A 159 -9.88 4.86 4.34
N GLN A 160 -10.09 5.64 5.39
CA GLN A 160 -11.06 5.35 6.45
C GLN A 160 -12.47 5.18 5.88
N ASN A 161 -12.91 6.09 5.00
CA ASN A 161 -14.23 5.98 4.37
C ASN A 161 -14.37 4.72 3.51
N VAL A 162 -13.31 4.34 2.78
CA VAL A 162 -13.28 3.10 1.99
C VAL A 162 -13.39 1.87 2.89
N MET A 163 -12.66 1.85 4.03
CA MET A 163 -12.69 0.73 4.99
C MET A 163 -14.05 0.63 5.71
N LEU A 164 -14.58 1.75 6.21
CA LEU A 164 -15.86 1.79 6.90
C LEU A 164 -17.05 1.49 5.98
N GLY A 165 -16.88 1.67 4.67
CA GLY A 165 -17.88 1.31 3.68
C GLY A 165 -18.10 -0.21 3.54
N GLY A 166 -17.13 -1.04 3.93
CA GLY A 166 -17.26 -2.50 3.94
C GLY A 166 -17.37 -3.17 2.56
N GLU A 167 -17.25 -2.42 1.47
CA GLU A 167 -17.37 -2.94 0.10
C GLU A 167 -16.02 -3.09 -0.60
N HIS A 168 -14.94 -2.66 0.05
CA HIS A 168 -13.63 -2.53 -0.57
C HIS A 168 -12.52 -3.13 0.28
N LEU A 169 -11.59 -3.83 -0.37
CA LEU A 169 -10.29 -4.16 0.20
C LEU A 169 -9.20 -3.30 -0.44
N VAL A 170 -8.21 -2.91 0.36
CA VAL A 170 -7.09 -2.08 -0.10
C VAL A 170 -5.79 -2.87 -0.05
N VAL A 171 -5.14 -3.03 -1.20
CA VAL A 171 -3.73 -3.42 -1.26
C VAL A 171 -2.89 -2.15 -1.36
N ALA A 172 -2.02 -1.91 -0.39
CA ALA A 172 -1.17 -0.72 -0.33
C ALA A 172 0.30 -1.10 -0.42
N LEU A 173 1.10 -0.30 -1.14
CA LEU A 173 2.55 -0.37 -1.08
C LEU A 173 3.03 0.62 -0.01
N ILE A 174 3.76 0.12 0.96
CA ILE A 174 4.30 0.91 2.06
C ILE A 174 5.82 0.74 2.15
N ASP A 175 6.47 1.63 2.90
CA ASP A 175 7.84 1.38 3.33
C ASP A 175 7.82 0.35 4.48
N LYS A 176 8.52 -0.77 4.30
CA LYS A 176 8.62 -1.84 5.32
C LYS A 176 9.14 -1.32 6.66
N ARG A 177 9.94 -0.26 6.67
CA ARG A 177 10.48 0.35 7.90
C ARG A 177 9.38 0.89 8.80
N ALA A 178 8.27 1.38 8.22
CA ALA A 178 7.10 1.84 8.96
C ALA A 178 6.40 0.73 9.75
N LEU A 179 6.66 -0.54 9.45
CA LEU A 179 6.14 -1.69 10.21
C LEU A 179 7.07 -2.16 11.34
N GLY A 180 8.37 -1.86 11.23
CA GLY A 180 9.40 -2.34 12.15
C GLY A 180 9.71 -1.38 13.30
N THR A 181 9.29 -0.12 13.18
CA THR A 181 9.27 0.80 14.30
C THR A 181 8.23 0.30 15.29
N ASN A 182 8.70 -0.27 16.40
CA ASN A 182 7.94 -0.51 17.61
C ASN A 182 7.46 0.79 18.27
N ASP A 183 7.43 1.90 17.53
CA ASP A 183 6.71 3.12 17.87
C ASP A 183 5.23 2.79 17.74
N ILE A 184 4.76 2.11 18.78
CA ILE A 184 3.41 2.27 19.28
C ILE A 184 3.10 3.76 19.16
N TRP A 185 1.94 4.10 18.60
CA TRP A 185 1.33 5.42 18.64
C TRP A 185 1.00 5.88 20.08
N VAL A 186 1.98 5.75 20.98
CA VAL A 186 1.95 6.21 22.36
C VAL A 186 2.66 7.54 22.37
N THR A 187 1.83 8.57 22.53
CA THR A 187 2.23 9.84 23.09
C THR A 187 3.11 9.66 24.33
N GLU A 188 4.22 10.38 24.34
CA GLU A 188 5.12 10.68 25.46
C GLU A 188 6.10 9.58 25.96
N SER A 189 7.37 9.84 25.61
CA SER A 189 8.59 9.62 26.40
C SER A 189 8.98 8.18 26.78
N ILE A 190 10.15 7.74 26.29
CA ILE A 190 11.35 7.39 27.08
C ILE A 190 12.50 6.97 26.15
N GLN A 191 13.71 7.15 26.69
CA GLN A 191 15.03 7.26 26.08
C GLN A 191 15.56 6.08 25.24
N GLU A 192 16.43 6.49 24.32
CA GLU A 192 17.37 5.75 23.47
C GLU A 192 18.00 4.51 24.12
N ASN A 193 18.10 3.43 23.34
CA ASN A 193 19.25 2.54 23.39
C ASN A 193 19.54 1.97 21.99
N HIS A 194 20.74 2.28 21.51
CA HIS A 194 21.27 1.87 20.22
C HIS A 194 21.54 0.36 20.16
N ALA A 195 21.16 -0.25 19.03
CA ALA A 195 21.84 -1.42 18.48
C ALA A 195 21.99 -1.20 16.97
N GLU A 196 23.19 -0.79 16.56
CA GLU A 196 23.61 -0.73 15.17
C GLU A 196 23.54 -2.14 14.56
N THR A 197 22.58 -2.33 13.66
CA THR A 197 22.70 -3.28 12.57
C THR A 197 22.67 -2.44 11.31
N SER A 198 23.62 -2.70 10.41
CA SER A 198 23.82 -1.97 9.15
C SER A 198 22.49 -1.70 8.45
N LEU A 199 21.99 -0.49 8.62
CA LEU A 199 20.79 0.02 7.97
C LEU A 199 21.14 0.16 6.50
N ASP A 200 20.65 -0.76 5.68
CA ASP A 200 20.39 -0.46 4.29
C ASP A 200 19.43 0.73 4.31
N SER A 201 19.97 1.93 4.12
CA SER A 201 19.27 3.20 4.35
C SER A 201 18.23 3.51 3.27
N GLY A 202 18.14 2.64 2.26
CA GLY A 202 17.22 2.78 1.14
C GLY A 202 15.78 2.43 1.51
N TYR A 203 14.86 2.96 0.72
CA TYR A 203 13.44 2.61 0.74
C TYR A 203 13.25 1.13 0.38
N ALA A 204 12.48 0.40 1.20
CA ALA A 204 12.17 -1.01 0.98
C ALA A 204 10.64 -1.20 0.88
N GLY A 205 10.14 -1.34 -0.34
CA GLY A 205 8.71 -1.53 -0.60
C GLY A 205 8.18 -2.84 -0.02
N HIS A 206 7.01 -2.78 0.63
CA HIS A 206 6.27 -3.94 1.11
C HIS A 206 4.77 -3.77 0.87
N TYR A 207 4.12 -4.81 0.35
CA TYR A 207 2.68 -4.79 0.15
C TYR A 207 1.94 -5.31 1.37
N VAL A 208 0.84 -4.64 1.73
CA VAL A 208 -0.07 -5.04 2.80
C VAL A 208 -1.52 -4.99 2.32
N VAL A 209 -2.38 -5.83 2.91
CA VAL A 209 -3.84 -5.68 2.80
C VAL A 209 -4.34 -4.89 4.00
N ILE A 210 -5.12 -3.85 3.74
CA ILE A 210 -5.84 -3.08 4.74
C ILE A 210 -7.32 -3.47 4.63
N SER A 211 -7.87 -3.91 5.75
CA SER A 211 -9.28 -4.28 5.93
C SER A 211 -9.81 -3.63 7.22
N GLY A 212 -11.08 -3.22 7.20
CA GLY A 212 -11.80 -2.61 8.32
C GLY A 212 -12.51 -3.63 9.19
#